data_AF-A0A5A9PCF3-F1
#
_entry.id   AF-A0A5A9PCF3-F1
#
_cell.length_a   1.000
_cell.length_b   1.000
_cell.length_c   1.000
_cell.angle_alpha   90.00
_cell.angle_beta   90.00
_cell.angle_gamma   90.00
#
_symmetry.space_group_name_H-M   'P 1'
#
loop_
_entity.id
_entity.type
_entity.pdbx_description
1 polymer ?
#
loop_
_entity_poly.entity_id
_entity_poly.type
_entity_poly.pdbx_seq_one_letter_code
_entity_poly.pdbx_strand_id
1 'polypeptide(L)'
;MTKLLACVAFIFCRAMLCVDGEFIEPSSSISMRSYINTQTRLPCRFIVQQDERVVQVTWFRQKPGGEREQIIIGHFTEGPKASPDFVSSVQFESPEPTVDSTLLILNTKKVDQAVYTCHITTFPSGNFERQISLTVWILPISSVDPVILQEGQRFGSAASCRSVGHPPPGLSWDTDFPGSHRTEPERRRGDSAVLSSHPLRSMNGRRLDCLVVGIRL
;
A
#
# COMPACT_ATOMS: atom_id res chain seq x y z
N MET A 1 61.45 -18.68 -24.68
CA MET A 1 61.54 -17.51 -23.77
C MET A 1 61.56 -16.29 -24.68
N THR A 2 60.61 -15.37 -24.75
CA THR A 2 59.61 -14.91 -23.78
C THR A 2 58.58 -14.10 -24.58
N LYS A 3 57.34 -14.60 -24.66
CA LYS A 3 56.14 -13.81 -25.00
C LYS A 3 55.76 -13.06 -23.73
N LEU A 4 56.18 -11.81 -23.53
CA LEU A 4 55.80 -11.07 -22.32
C LEU A 4 56.02 -9.55 -22.45
N LEU A 5 55.49 -8.92 -23.50
CA LEU A 5 55.34 -7.45 -23.56
C LEU A 5 54.07 -7.05 -24.32
N ALA A 6 53.01 -7.84 -24.16
CA ALA A 6 51.71 -7.65 -24.80
C ALA A 6 50.64 -6.98 -23.91
N CYS A 7 50.98 -6.38 -22.76
CA CYS A 7 49.94 -5.98 -21.79
C CYS A 7 49.98 -4.54 -21.27
N VAL A 8 50.89 -3.67 -21.72
CA VAL A 8 51.01 -2.30 -21.13
C VAL A 8 50.53 -1.19 -22.08
N ALA A 9 50.19 -1.52 -23.33
CA ALA A 9 49.59 -0.57 -24.26
C ALA A 9 48.07 -0.48 -24.03
N PHE A 10 47.68 0.40 -23.12
CA PHE A 10 46.43 1.17 -23.20
C PHE A 10 45.14 0.36 -23.36
N ILE A 11 44.98 -0.66 -22.52
CA ILE A 11 43.66 -0.98 -21.94
C ILE A 11 43.34 0.13 -20.92
N PHE A 12 43.30 1.39 -21.36
CA PHE A 12 42.50 2.39 -20.68
C PHE A 12 41.07 2.02 -21.04
N CYS A 13 40.57 1.05 -20.30
CA CYS A 13 39.17 0.82 -20.08
C CYS A 13 38.62 2.16 -19.62
N ARG A 14 38.22 3.02 -20.55
CA ARG A 14 37.21 4.03 -20.29
C ARG A 14 35.95 3.24 -20.04
N ALA A 15 35.85 2.72 -18.82
CA ALA A 15 34.59 2.68 -18.12
C ALA A 15 34.09 4.13 -18.12
N MET A 16 33.47 4.54 -19.23
CA MET A 16 32.33 5.43 -19.18
C MET A 16 31.36 4.67 -18.28
N LEU A 17 31.50 4.88 -16.97
CA LEU A 17 30.36 4.78 -16.09
C LEU A 17 29.39 5.81 -16.68
N CYS A 18 28.48 5.34 -17.52
CA CYS A 18 27.31 6.13 -17.86
C CYS A 18 26.67 6.44 -16.52
N VAL A 19 26.51 7.75 -16.23
CA VAL A 19 25.91 8.32 -15.03
C VAL A 19 24.81 7.45 -14.46
N ASP A 20 23.93 6.78 -15.20
CA ASP A 20 22.69 7.35 -15.74
C ASP A 20 21.94 8.15 -14.65
N GLY A 21 21.02 9.04 -15.01
CA GLY A 21 20.16 9.69 -14.00
C GLY A 21 19.47 8.65 -13.11
N GLU A 22 19.46 8.86 -11.80
CA GLU A 22 18.97 7.86 -10.83
C GLU A 22 17.82 8.43 -10.01
N PHE A 23 16.85 7.57 -9.70
CA PHE A 23 15.85 7.92 -8.71
C PHE A 23 16.44 7.85 -7.30
N ILE A 24 16.17 8.86 -6.47
CA ILE A 24 16.50 8.78 -5.04
C ILE A 24 15.68 7.64 -4.44
N GLU A 25 16.34 6.75 -3.67
CA GLU A 25 15.84 5.54 -3.00
C GLU A 25 14.32 5.49 -2.69
N PRO A 26 13.67 4.29 -2.68
CA PRO A 26 14.22 2.94 -2.87
C PRO A 26 14.03 2.40 -4.31
N SER A 27 14.48 1.15 -4.54
CA SER A 27 14.60 0.43 -5.81
C SER A 27 13.36 0.40 -6.72
N SER A 28 13.54 -0.11 -7.95
CA SER A 28 12.46 -0.38 -8.90
C SER A 28 11.34 -1.24 -8.30
N SER A 29 10.09 -0.87 -8.59
CA SER A 29 8.83 -1.37 -8.01
C SER A 29 8.73 -1.31 -6.47
N ILE A 30 8.11 -0.24 -5.96
CA ILE A 30 7.87 -0.06 -4.52
C ILE A 30 6.50 -0.63 -4.16
N SER A 31 6.40 -1.44 -3.10
CA SER A 31 5.10 -1.78 -2.49
C SER A 31 4.83 -0.86 -1.31
N MET A 32 3.67 -0.21 -1.30
CA MET A 32 3.31 0.75 -0.28
C MET A 32 1.89 0.51 0.23
N ARG A 33 1.69 0.86 1.49
CA ARG A 33 0.41 0.73 2.18
C ARG A 33 -0.06 2.11 2.61
N SER A 34 -1.35 2.35 2.48
CA SER A 34 -2.02 3.53 3.00
C SER A 34 -3.40 3.18 3.55
N TYR A 35 -3.98 4.05 4.34
CA TYR A 35 -5.30 3.86 4.93
C TYR A 35 -6.34 4.67 4.16
N ILE A 36 -7.61 4.24 4.23
CA ILE A 36 -8.70 5.06 3.72
C ILE A 36 -8.81 6.37 4.51
N ASN A 37 -9.35 7.41 3.88
CA ASN A 37 -9.57 8.73 4.50
C ASN A 37 -8.30 9.46 4.97
N THR A 38 -7.13 9.05 4.49
CA THR A 38 -5.86 9.74 4.72
C THR A 38 -5.26 10.25 3.42
N GLN A 39 -4.39 11.25 3.52
CA GLN A 39 -3.54 11.66 2.41
C GLN A 39 -2.45 10.60 2.17
N THR A 40 -2.32 10.11 0.93
CA THR A 40 -1.24 9.18 0.55
C THR A 40 -0.17 9.93 -0.23
N ARG A 41 1.09 9.73 0.16
CA ARG A 41 2.26 10.29 -0.53
C ARG A 41 2.94 9.21 -1.35
N LEU A 42 3.01 9.39 -2.67
CA LEU A 42 3.71 8.50 -3.60
C LEU A 42 5.04 9.12 -4.05
N PRO A 43 6.18 8.71 -3.45
CA PRO A 43 7.46 9.36 -3.69
C PRO A 43 7.98 9.07 -5.11
N CYS A 44 8.24 10.14 -5.85
CA CYS A 44 8.96 10.07 -7.10
C CYS A 44 9.89 11.27 -7.17
N ARG A 45 11.19 11.02 -7.03
CA ARG A 45 12.19 12.07 -7.15
C ARG A 45 13.35 11.53 -7.95
N PHE A 46 13.76 12.30 -8.96
CA PHE A 46 14.76 11.90 -9.93
C PHE A 46 15.84 12.95 -9.99
N ILE A 47 17.09 12.49 -9.90
CA ILE A 47 18.25 13.35 -10.03
C ILE A 47 18.79 13.16 -11.44
N VAL A 48 18.89 14.28 -12.15
CA VAL A 48 19.49 14.36 -13.47
C VAL A 48 21.00 14.56 -13.38
N GLN A 49 21.74 14.15 -14.39
CA GLN A 49 23.19 14.42 -14.50
C GLN A 49 23.45 15.89 -14.84
N GLN A 50 24.73 16.25 -14.90
CA GLN A 50 25.16 17.59 -15.32
C GLN A 50 24.76 17.84 -16.78
N ASP A 51 24.14 19.00 -17.04
CA ASP A 51 23.55 19.43 -18.33
C ASP A 51 22.27 18.69 -18.79
N GLU A 52 21.70 17.84 -17.94
CA GLU A 52 20.38 17.24 -18.15
C GLU A 52 19.28 18.02 -17.42
N ARG A 53 18.04 17.87 -17.88
CA ARG A 53 16.89 18.47 -17.19
C ARG A 53 15.62 17.62 -17.23
N VAL A 54 14.95 17.68 -16.09
CA VAL A 54 13.49 17.75 -15.90
C VAL A 54 12.67 18.39 -17.03
N VAL A 55 12.19 17.69 -18.07
CA VAL A 55 11.26 18.30 -19.04
C VAL A 55 9.82 18.08 -18.59
N GLN A 56 9.45 16.84 -18.34
CA GLN A 56 8.09 16.49 -18.01
C GLN A 56 8.02 15.34 -17.03
N VAL A 57 7.00 15.37 -16.18
CA VAL A 57 6.65 14.29 -15.27
C VAL A 57 5.19 13.95 -15.51
N THR A 58 4.88 12.69 -15.72
CA THR A 58 3.52 12.21 -15.88
C THR A 58 3.26 11.05 -14.94
N TRP A 59 2.20 11.14 -14.15
CA TRP A 59 1.71 10.03 -13.35
C TRP A 59 0.62 9.28 -14.10
N PHE A 60 0.71 7.96 -14.08
CA PHE A 60 -0.29 7.03 -14.59
C PHE A 60 -0.79 6.11 -13.50
N ARG A 61 -2.07 5.74 -13.57
CA ARG A 61 -2.70 4.71 -12.75
C ARG A 61 -3.08 3.53 -13.63
N GLN A 62 -2.82 2.32 -13.18
CA GLN A 62 -3.25 1.11 -13.88
C GLN A 62 -4.70 0.78 -13.50
N LYS A 63 -5.58 0.73 -14.50
CA LYS A 63 -6.97 0.26 -14.35
C LYS A 63 -7.00 -1.26 -14.12
N PRO A 64 -8.10 -1.82 -13.60
CA PRO A 64 -8.28 -3.27 -13.46
C PRO A 64 -8.06 -4.08 -14.75
N GLY A 65 -8.29 -3.47 -15.93
CA GLY A 65 -8.03 -4.09 -17.25
C GLY A 65 -6.59 -4.00 -17.74
N GLY A 66 -5.66 -3.43 -16.96
CA GLY A 66 -4.24 -3.28 -17.32
C GLY A 66 -3.91 -2.00 -18.10
N GLU A 67 -4.91 -1.32 -18.64
CA GLU A 67 -4.75 0.00 -19.29
C GLU A 67 -4.22 1.04 -18.29
N ARG A 68 -3.30 1.89 -18.73
CA ARG A 68 -2.77 3.03 -17.96
C ARG A 68 -3.57 4.28 -18.28
N GLU A 69 -4.14 4.92 -17.26
CA GLU A 69 -4.77 6.24 -17.37
C GLU A 69 -3.88 7.33 -16.80
N GLN A 70 -3.78 8.47 -17.51
CA GLN A 70 -3.03 9.61 -17.03
C GLN A 70 -3.79 10.32 -15.91
N ILE A 71 -3.11 10.56 -14.78
CA ILE A 71 -3.70 11.16 -13.59
C ILE A 71 -3.39 12.65 -13.51
N ILE A 72 -2.10 12.98 -13.64
CA ILE A 72 -1.58 14.34 -13.56
C ILE A 72 -0.26 14.43 -14.33
N ILE A 73 -0.04 15.58 -14.97
CA ILE A 73 1.17 15.90 -15.73
C ILE A 73 1.77 17.19 -15.19
N GLY A 74 3.09 17.28 -15.14
CA GLY A 74 3.85 18.46 -14.75
C GLY A 74 4.91 18.78 -15.79
N HIS A 75 4.82 19.94 -16.42
CA HIS A 75 5.79 20.41 -17.40
C HIS A 75 6.66 21.52 -16.80
N PHE A 76 7.94 21.57 -17.19
CA PHE A 76 8.91 22.51 -16.61
C PHE A 76 8.56 24.00 -16.80
N THR A 77 7.79 24.36 -17.83
CA THR A 77 7.32 25.74 -18.06
C THR A 77 5.83 25.95 -17.80
N GLU A 78 5.00 24.93 -18.02
CA GLU A 78 3.54 25.06 -17.92
C GLU A 78 3.02 24.72 -16.52
N GLY A 79 3.87 24.12 -15.67
CA GLY A 79 3.51 23.69 -14.33
C GLY A 79 2.64 22.43 -14.32
N PRO A 80 1.94 22.17 -13.21
CA PRO A 80 1.12 20.98 -13.04
C PRO A 80 -0.29 21.12 -13.61
N LYS A 81 -0.81 20.04 -14.21
CA LYS A 81 -2.16 19.92 -14.75
C LYS A 81 -2.73 18.52 -14.50
N ALA A 82 -3.81 18.43 -13.74
CA ALA A 82 -4.51 17.17 -13.49
C ALA A 82 -5.49 16.83 -14.62
N SER A 83 -5.70 15.54 -14.86
CA SER A 83 -6.75 15.06 -15.74
C SER A 83 -8.14 15.33 -15.12
N PRO A 84 -9.22 15.53 -15.91
CA PRO A 84 -10.53 15.95 -15.43
C PRO A 84 -11.08 15.14 -14.24
N ASP A 85 -10.95 13.82 -14.29
CA ASP A 85 -11.46 12.91 -13.25
C ASP A 85 -10.67 12.97 -11.93
N PHE A 86 -9.49 13.61 -11.94
CA PHE A 86 -8.54 13.61 -10.83
C PHE A 86 -8.25 15.01 -10.25
N VAL A 87 -8.81 16.08 -10.84
CA VAL A 87 -8.56 17.49 -10.45
C VAL A 87 -8.73 17.75 -8.96
N SER A 88 -9.72 17.11 -8.32
CA SER A 88 -10.01 17.28 -6.89
C SER A 88 -9.39 16.19 -6.00
N SER A 89 -8.74 15.20 -6.58
CA SER A 89 -8.29 13.99 -5.87
C SER A 89 -6.78 13.91 -5.74
N VAL A 90 -6.01 14.54 -6.64
CA VAL A 90 -4.55 14.46 -6.64
C VAL A 90 -3.89 15.81 -6.88
N GLN A 91 -2.65 15.94 -6.40
CA GLN A 91 -1.76 17.07 -6.70
C GLN A 91 -0.29 16.64 -6.59
N PHE A 92 0.63 17.45 -7.11
CA PHE A 92 2.04 17.32 -6.76
C PHE A 92 2.30 17.89 -5.36
N GLU A 93 3.29 17.34 -4.67
CA GLU A 93 3.74 17.87 -3.38
C GLU A 93 4.41 19.25 -3.53
N SER A 94 5.18 19.43 -4.61
CA SER A 94 5.83 20.70 -4.97
C SER A 94 5.05 21.43 -6.07
N PRO A 95 5.00 22.77 -6.06
CA PRO A 95 4.52 23.56 -7.20
C PRO A 95 5.44 23.43 -8.43
N GLU A 96 6.70 23.05 -8.22
CA GLU A 96 7.68 22.73 -9.26
C GLU A 96 7.82 21.20 -9.38
N PRO A 97 7.00 20.53 -10.21
CA PRO A 97 6.95 19.07 -10.29
C PRO A 97 8.22 18.43 -10.83
N THR A 98 9.09 19.21 -11.48
CA THR A 98 10.40 18.76 -11.98
C THR A 98 11.49 18.71 -10.90
N VAL A 99 11.29 19.41 -9.76
CA VAL A 99 12.20 19.36 -8.59
C VAL A 99 11.77 18.25 -7.63
N ASP A 100 10.46 18.16 -7.37
CA ASP A 100 9.86 17.07 -6.62
C ASP A 100 8.60 16.58 -7.32
N SER A 101 8.70 15.37 -7.88
CA SER A 101 7.67 14.73 -8.68
C SER A 101 6.72 13.87 -7.83
N THR A 102 6.80 13.98 -6.50
CA THR A 102 5.95 13.23 -5.56
C THR A 102 4.48 13.56 -5.77
N LEU A 103 3.67 12.50 -5.91
CA LEU A 103 2.21 12.60 -6.03
C LEU A 103 1.57 12.51 -4.64
N LEU A 104 0.60 13.39 -4.40
CA LEU A 104 -0.29 13.32 -3.25
C LEU A 104 -1.68 12.91 -3.72
N ILE A 105 -2.20 11.81 -3.17
CA ILE A 105 -3.62 11.47 -3.22
C ILE A 105 -4.25 12.07 -1.97
N LEU A 106 -5.12 13.06 -2.14
CA LEU A 106 -5.60 13.90 -1.05
C LEU A 106 -6.49 13.15 -0.05
N ASN A 107 -7.36 12.29 -0.57
CA ASN A 107 -8.27 11.47 0.23
C ASN A 107 -8.34 10.06 -0.36
N THR A 108 -7.60 9.15 0.27
CA THR A 108 -7.42 7.79 -0.23
C THR A 108 -8.69 6.96 -0.05
N LYS A 109 -9.12 6.32 -1.13
CA LYS A 109 -10.28 5.42 -1.16
C LYS A 109 -9.85 4.02 -1.55
N LYS A 110 -10.67 3.02 -1.24
CA LYS A 110 -10.41 1.62 -1.61
C LYS A 110 -10.18 1.45 -3.12
N VAL A 111 -10.87 2.23 -3.95
CA VAL A 111 -10.72 2.20 -5.41
C VAL A 111 -9.35 2.68 -5.88
N ASP A 112 -8.62 3.46 -5.06
CA ASP A 112 -7.31 3.99 -5.42
C ASP A 112 -6.21 2.92 -5.32
N GLN A 113 -6.52 1.73 -4.81
CA GLN A 113 -5.62 0.58 -4.84
C GLN A 113 -5.32 0.18 -6.30
N ALA A 114 -4.08 0.42 -6.71
CA ALA A 114 -3.62 0.22 -8.08
C ALA A 114 -2.08 0.23 -8.13
N VAL A 115 -1.54 -0.09 -9.31
CA VAL A 115 -0.15 0.21 -9.65
C VAL A 115 -0.10 1.60 -10.27
N TYR A 116 0.71 2.48 -9.69
CA TYR A 116 0.99 3.82 -10.17
C TYR A 116 2.34 3.84 -10.86
N THR A 117 2.46 4.55 -11.97
CA THR A 117 3.71 4.74 -12.70
C THR A 117 4.04 6.23 -12.75
N CYS A 118 5.20 6.59 -12.21
CA CYS A 118 5.81 7.89 -12.42
C CYS A 118 6.69 7.79 -13.66
N HIS A 119 6.33 8.51 -14.73
CA HIS A 119 7.07 8.59 -15.98
C HIS A 119 7.75 9.95 -16.08
N ILE A 120 9.08 9.95 -16.14
CA ILE A 120 9.92 11.13 -16.17
C ILE A 120 10.56 11.24 -17.55
N THR A 121 10.35 12.37 -18.21
CA THR A 121 10.97 12.71 -19.48
C THR A 121 12.06 13.72 -19.22
N THR A 122 13.29 13.34 -19.55
CA THR A 122 14.48 14.17 -19.48
C THR A 122 14.99 14.50 -20.87
N PHE A 123 15.73 15.59 -20.98
CA PHE A 123 16.48 15.91 -22.19
C PHE A 123 17.95 16.15 -21.82
N PRO A 124 18.91 15.56 -22.56
CA PRO A 124 18.76 14.69 -23.74
C PRO A 124 18.53 13.19 -23.44
N SER A 125 18.57 12.77 -22.18
CA SER A 125 18.78 11.36 -21.79
C SER A 125 17.56 10.45 -21.94
N GLY A 126 16.41 11.00 -22.32
CA GLY A 126 15.21 10.22 -22.62
C GLY A 126 14.35 9.99 -21.38
N ASN A 127 13.78 8.79 -21.28
CA ASN A 127 12.61 8.55 -20.42
C ASN A 127 12.93 7.52 -19.33
N PHE A 128 12.48 7.79 -18.12
CA PHE A 128 12.66 6.93 -16.95
C PHE A 128 11.32 6.68 -16.27
N GLU A 129 11.06 5.44 -15.86
CA GLU A 129 9.83 5.09 -15.14
C GLU A 129 10.12 4.47 -13.77
N ARG A 130 9.26 4.80 -12.80
CA ARG A 130 9.18 4.13 -11.50
C ARG A 130 7.75 3.66 -11.28
N GLN A 131 7.59 2.40 -10.89
CA GLN A 131 6.29 1.83 -10.51
C GLN A 131 6.13 1.73 -9.00
N ILE A 132 4.93 1.98 -8.51
CA ILE A 132 4.54 1.89 -7.10
C ILE A 132 3.22 1.14 -6.99
N SER A 133 3.21 0.00 -6.31
CA SER A 133 2.00 -0.75 -5.98
C SER A 133 1.41 -0.24 -4.67
N LEU A 134 0.26 0.42 -4.74
CA LEU A 134 -0.45 0.95 -3.58
C LEU A 134 -1.52 -0.04 -3.12
N THR A 135 -1.43 -0.52 -1.89
CA THR A 135 -2.48 -1.29 -1.22
C THR A 135 -3.20 -0.41 -0.21
N VAL A 136 -4.54 -0.37 -0.27
CA VAL A 136 -5.36 0.50 0.58
C VAL A 136 -6.01 -0.31 1.69
N TRP A 137 -5.74 0.06 2.94
CA TRP A 137 -6.18 -0.64 4.14
C TRP A 137 -7.37 0.06 4.79
N ILE A 138 -8.26 -0.74 5.37
CA ILE A 138 -9.44 -0.31 6.11
C ILE A 138 -9.32 -0.88 7.52
N LEU A 139 -9.28 0.01 8.50
CA LEU A 139 -9.22 -0.38 9.91
C LEU A 139 -10.44 -1.26 10.26
N PRO A 140 -10.23 -2.32 11.05
CA PRO A 140 -11.31 -3.23 11.39
C PRO A 140 -12.32 -2.57 12.33
N ILE A 141 -13.60 -2.68 12.00
CA ILE A 141 -14.70 -2.36 12.91
C ILE A 141 -15.23 -3.68 13.45
N SER A 142 -15.26 -3.81 14.78
CA SER A 142 -15.64 -5.06 15.44
C SER A 142 -16.82 -4.88 16.40
N SER A 143 -17.61 -5.94 16.53
CA SER A 143 -18.72 -6.03 17.47
C SER A 143 -18.74 -7.41 18.13
N VAL A 144 -19.13 -7.43 19.41
CA VAL A 144 -19.31 -8.66 20.19
C VAL A 144 -20.76 -8.71 20.66
N ASP A 145 -21.44 -9.78 20.28
CA ASP A 145 -22.83 -10.06 20.62
C ASP A 145 -22.87 -11.25 21.60
N PRO A 146 -22.99 -11.00 22.91
CA PRO A 146 -23.12 -12.06 23.90
C PRO A 146 -24.52 -12.68 23.87
N VAL A 147 -24.61 -13.97 24.19
CA VAL A 147 -25.87 -14.69 24.37
C VAL A 147 -26.13 -14.84 25.87
N ILE A 148 -27.37 -14.56 26.31
CA ILE A 148 -27.77 -14.82 27.69
C ILE A 148 -27.84 -16.33 27.89
N LEU A 149 -26.95 -16.85 28.72
CA LEU A 149 -26.85 -18.27 29.02
C LEU A 149 -27.63 -18.62 30.29
N GLN A 150 -28.35 -19.73 30.24
CA GLN A 150 -29.02 -20.30 31.41
C GLN A 150 -28.34 -21.63 31.78
N GLU A 151 -27.97 -21.77 33.05
CA GLU A 151 -27.35 -22.99 33.58
C GLU A 151 -28.17 -24.24 33.23
N GLY A 152 -27.49 -25.30 32.78
CA GLY A 152 -28.13 -26.55 32.37
C GLY A 152 -28.65 -26.57 30.92
N GLN A 153 -28.54 -25.47 30.18
CA GLN A 153 -28.75 -25.50 28.74
C GLN A 153 -27.72 -26.40 28.03
N ARG A 154 -28.13 -26.94 26.88
CA ARG A 154 -27.25 -27.72 26.01
C ARG A 154 -26.10 -26.87 25.46
N PHE A 155 -25.03 -27.53 25.03
CA PHE A 155 -23.93 -26.90 24.30
C PHE A 155 -24.44 -26.02 23.16
N GLY A 156 -24.01 -24.76 23.14
CA GLY A 156 -24.49 -23.80 22.16
C GLY A 156 -23.67 -22.53 22.15
N SER A 157 -24.07 -21.59 21.29
CA SER A 157 -23.42 -20.29 21.15
C SER A 157 -23.50 -19.51 22.46
N ALA A 158 -22.35 -19.12 22.98
CA ALA A 158 -22.18 -18.25 24.14
C ALA A 158 -21.97 -16.80 23.74
N ALA A 159 -21.26 -16.56 22.64
CA ALA A 159 -21.07 -15.24 22.07
C ALA A 159 -20.68 -15.33 20.60
N SER A 160 -20.98 -14.28 19.86
CA SER A 160 -20.56 -14.09 18.48
C SER A 160 -19.72 -12.82 18.37
N CYS A 161 -18.62 -12.87 17.65
CA CYS A 161 -17.81 -11.72 17.31
C CYS A 161 -17.77 -11.55 15.80
N ARG A 162 -17.96 -10.32 15.35
CA ARG A 162 -17.94 -9.93 13.94
C ARG A 162 -16.94 -8.82 13.75
N SER A 163 -16.11 -8.91 12.71
CA SER A 163 -15.15 -7.85 12.38
C SER A 163 -15.03 -7.65 10.88
N VAL A 164 -15.09 -6.38 10.46
CA VAL A 164 -15.02 -6.00 9.05
C VAL A 164 -13.84 -5.06 8.85
N GLY A 165 -12.90 -5.44 7.99
CA GLY A 165 -11.72 -4.64 7.65
C GLY A 165 -11.11 -5.08 6.32
N HIS A 166 -10.08 -4.36 5.87
CA HIS A 166 -9.29 -4.75 4.71
C HIS A 166 -7.79 -4.53 4.96
N PRO A 167 -6.92 -5.55 4.80
CA PRO A 167 -7.24 -6.98 4.63
C PRO A 167 -8.19 -7.52 5.71
N PRO A 168 -8.87 -8.65 5.44
CA PRO A 168 -9.72 -9.31 6.44
C PRO A 168 -8.94 -9.52 7.76
N PRO A 169 -9.49 -9.08 8.91
CA PRO A 169 -8.79 -9.16 10.19
C PRO A 169 -8.90 -10.56 10.79
N GLY A 170 -7.84 -11.03 11.44
CA GLY A 170 -7.90 -12.29 12.19
C GLY A 170 -8.76 -12.16 13.44
N LEU A 171 -9.51 -13.21 13.79
CA LEU A 171 -10.34 -13.25 14.99
C LEU A 171 -9.99 -14.41 15.90
N SER A 172 -9.94 -14.11 17.19
CA SER A 172 -9.74 -15.08 18.27
C SER A 172 -10.49 -14.64 19.51
N TRP A 173 -10.60 -15.53 20.49
CA TRP A 173 -11.32 -15.28 21.74
C TRP A 173 -10.35 -15.42 22.91
N ASP A 174 -10.48 -14.52 23.88
CA ASP A 174 -9.82 -14.57 25.18
C ASP A 174 -10.89 -14.69 26.26
N THR A 175 -10.89 -15.81 26.99
CA THR A 175 -11.93 -16.15 27.96
C THR A 175 -11.39 -17.05 29.06
N ASP A 176 -11.94 -16.89 30.27
CA ASP A 176 -11.54 -17.64 31.48
C ASP A 176 -12.25 -19.01 31.60
N PHE A 177 -13.18 -19.32 30.70
CA PHE A 177 -13.99 -20.54 30.76
C PHE A 177 -13.83 -21.42 29.52
N PRO A 178 -13.94 -22.75 29.68
CA PRO A 178 -13.76 -23.68 28.57
C PRO A 178 -14.87 -23.53 27.52
N GLY A 179 -14.47 -23.49 26.26
CA GLY A 179 -15.38 -23.42 25.11
C GLY A 179 -14.71 -23.93 23.84
N SER A 180 -15.53 -24.20 22.82
CA SER A 180 -15.06 -24.43 21.46
C SER A 180 -15.20 -23.14 20.66
N HIS A 181 -14.17 -22.81 19.91
CA HIS A 181 -14.12 -21.61 19.08
C HIS A 181 -14.17 -22.02 17.61
N ARG A 182 -15.04 -21.38 16.84
CA ARG A 182 -15.11 -21.58 15.39
C ARG A 182 -14.98 -20.23 14.69
N THR A 183 -13.99 -20.13 13.81
CA THR A 183 -13.81 -18.96 12.95
C THR A 183 -14.32 -19.30 11.55
N GLU A 184 -15.25 -18.50 11.03
CA GLU A 184 -15.81 -18.67 9.70
C GLU A 184 -15.59 -17.39 8.87
N PRO A 185 -14.91 -17.49 7.71
CA PRO A 185 -14.82 -16.37 6.78
C PRO A 185 -16.18 -16.13 6.13
N GLU A 186 -16.85 -15.02 6.47
CA GLU A 186 -18.14 -14.70 5.87
C GLU A 186 -17.90 -14.01 4.52
N ARG A 187 -18.19 -14.72 3.42
CA ARG A 187 -17.82 -14.38 2.02
C ARG A 187 -18.16 -12.96 1.53
N ARG A 188 -18.91 -12.14 2.28
CA ARG A 188 -19.25 -10.75 1.91
C ARG A 188 -19.24 -9.74 3.07
N ARG A 189 -19.06 -10.17 4.33
CA ARG A 189 -19.45 -9.36 5.50
C ARG A 189 -18.42 -9.34 6.64
N GLY A 190 -17.16 -9.59 6.29
CA GLY A 190 -16.04 -9.67 7.23
C GLY A 190 -15.82 -11.07 7.77
N ASP A 191 -14.90 -11.19 8.72
CA ASP A 191 -14.67 -12.45 9.41
C ASP A 191 -15.58 -12.51 10.64
N SER A 192 -15.99 -13.74 10.99
CA SER A 192 -16.83 -14.01 12.15
C SER A 192 -16.21 -15.10 13.01
N ALA A 193 -16.26 -14.94 14.32
CA ALA A 193 -15.82 -15.94 15.27
C ALA A 193 -16.95 -16.21 16.26
N VAL A 194 -17.29 -17.48 16.47
CA VAL A 194 -18.36 -17.90 17.38
C VAL A 194 -17.74 -18.72 18.50
N LEU A 195 -18.06 -18.35 19.74
CA LEU A 195 -17.72 -19.11 20.94
C LEU A 195 -18.91 -19.98 21.32
N SER A 196 -18.72 -21.28 21.45
CA SER A 196 -19.72 -22.21 21.95
C SER A 196 -19.27 -22.89 23.24
N SER A 197 -20.14 -22.95 24.26
CA SER A 197 -19.81 -23.57 25.54
C SER A 197 -21.03 -24.20 26.20
N HIS A 198 -20.81 -24.94 27.28
CA HIS A 198 -21.87 -25.40 28.17
C HIS A 198 -22.09 -24.35 29.27
N PRO A 199 -23.31 -23.80 29.42
CA PRO A 199 -23.61 -22.84 30.47
C PRO A 199 -23.41 -23.40 31.87
N LEU A 200 -22.49 -22.80 32.61
CA LEU A 200 -22.18 -23.13 34.01
C LEU A 200 -22.35 -21.89 34.88
N ARG A 201 -22.77 -22.07 36.14
CA ARG A 201 -22.84 -20.97 37.12
C ARG A 201 -21.52 -20.21 37.29
N SER A 202 -20.40 -20.89 37.13
CA SER A 202 -19.05 -20.32 37.23
C SER A 202 -18.69 -19.32 36.12
N MET A 203 -19.50 -19.25 35.06
CA MET A 203 -19.34 -18.30 33.95
C MET A 203 -19.96 -16.93 34.24
N ASN A 204 -20.86 -16.83 35.22
CA ASN A 204 -21.55 -15.58 35.51
C ASN A 204 -20.55 -14.50 35.99
N GLY A 205 -20.52 -13.35 35.32
CA GLY A 205 -19.60 -12.25 35.61
C GLY A 205 -18.14 -12.49 35.19
N ARG A 206 -17.85 -13.54 34.41
CA ARG A 206 -16.52 -13.78 33.83
C ARG A 206 -16.27 -12.92 32.60
N ARG A 207 -14.99 -12.65 32.31
CA ARG A 207 -14.56 -11.89 31.14
C ARG A 207 -14.70 -12.72 29.87
N LEU A 208 -15.10 -12.04 28.79
CA LEU A 208 -15.19 -12.58 27.45
C LEU A 208 -14.79 -11.49 26.47
N ASP A 209 -13.63 -11.68 25.84
CA ASP A 209 -13.05 -10.70 24.95
C ASP A 209 -12.86 -11.30 23.56
N CYS A 210 -13.28 -10.55 22.55
CA CYS A 210 -12.92 -10.87 21.18
C CYS A 210 -11.61 -10.15 20.82
N LEU A 211 -10.58 -10.93 20.56
CA LEU A 211 -9.29 -10.45 20.09
C LEU A 211 -9.32 -10.32 18.57
N VAL A 212 -9.30 -9.08 18.10
CA VAL A 212 -9.16 -8.75 16.69
C VAL A 212 -7.67 -8.58 16.40
N VAL A 213 -7.08 -9.54 15.70
CA VAL A 213 -5.71 -9.45 15.20
C VAL A 213 -5.72 -8.49 14.02
N GLY A 214 -5.60 -7.22 14.37
CA GLY A 214 -5.46 -6.12 13.45
C GLY A 214 -4.01 -5.92 13.00
N ILE A 215 -3.91 -5.09 11.98
CA ILE A 215 -2.70 -4.50 11.46
C ILE A 215 -1.92 -3.79 12.58
N ARG A 216 -0.60 -4.04 12.70
CA ARG A 216 0.27 -3.21 13.56
C ARG A 216 0.28 -1.78 13.02
N LEU A 217 -0.13 -0.82 13.85
CA LEU A 217 0.01 0.62 13.63
C LEU A 217 1.48 1.04 13.66
#